data_AF-A0A924DSW8-F1
#
_entry.id   AF-A0A924DSW8-F1
#
_cell.length_a   1.000
_cell.length_b   1.000
_cell.length_c   1.000
_cell.angle_alpha   90.00
_cell.angle_beta   90.00
_cell.angle_gamma   90.00
#
_symmetry.space_group_name_H-M   'P 1'
#
loop_
_entity.id
_entity.type
_entity.pdbx_description
1 polymer ?
#
loop_
_entity_poly.entity_id
_entity_poly.type
_entity_poly.pdbx_seq_one_letter_code
_entity_poly.pdbx_strand_id
1 'polypeptide(L)' 'MSMETDYKFENFQEYYGDIKNVKKIINECHICGSKLVITHLSDYKNLLMQESARCPDCGQGNRKIIHVIN' A
#
# COMPACT_ATOMS: atom_id res chain seq x y z
N MET A 1 -0.68 5.72 24.12
CA MET A 1 -0.26 4.88 22.98
C MET A 1 -1.25 5.08 21.85
N SER A 2 -1.20 6.25 21.20
CA SER A 2 -1.97 6.54 19.99
C SER A 2 -1.18 5.98 18.81
N MET A 3 -1.46 4.73 18.43
CA MET A 3 -1.04 4.22 17.12
C MET A 3 -1.89 4.95 16.08
N GLU A 4 -1.46 6.14 15.67
CA GLU A 4 -1.93 6.80 14.45
C GLU A 4 -1.50 5.93 13.27
N THR A 5 -2.30 4.90 13.01
CA THR A 5 -2.22 4.17 11.75
C THR A 5 -2.94 5.03 10.73
N ASP A 6 -2.24 6.02 10.19
CA ASP A 6 -2.72 6.87 9.10
C ASP A 6 -2.93 6.02 7.85
N TYR A 7 -4.08 5.35 7.78
CA TYR A 7 -4.57 4.76 6.54
C TYR A 7 -4.86 5.92 5.59
N LYS A 8 -4.14 5.97 4.47
CA LYS A 8 -4.36 6.99 3.44
C LYS A 8 -5.31 6.45 2.39
N PHE A 9 -6.18 7.28 1.85
CA PHE A 9 -6.96 6.91 0.66
C PHE A 9 -6.03 6.76 -0.53
N GLU A 10 -6.35 5.81 -1.41
CA GLU A 10 -5.59 5.60 -2.65
C GLU A 10 -5.60 6.85 -3.54
N ASN A 11 -4.41 7.33 -3.90
CA ASN A 11 -4.23 8.41 -4.86
C ASN A 11 -3.62 7.87 -6.15
N PHE A 12 -4.43 7.76 -7.21
CA PHE A 12 -3.99 7.25 -8.51
C PHE A 12 -2.96 8.14 -9.21
N GLN A 13 -2.82 9.40 -8.78
CA GLN A 13 -1.86 10.35 -9.35
C GLN A 13 -0.40 9.95 -9.09
N GLU A 14 -0.14 9.11 -8.09
CA GLU A 14 1.21 8.63 -7.78
C GLU A 14 1.68 7.52 -8.74
N TYR A 15 0.75 6.89 -9.47
CA TYR A 15 1.06 5.85 -10.46
C TYR A 15 1.27 6.47 -11.84
N TYR A 16 2.51 6.90 -12.12
CA TYR A 16 2.89 7.48 -13.41
C TYR A 16 3.98 6.65 -14.12
N GLY A 17 3.88 6.57 -15.45
CA GLY A 17 4.89 5.94 -16.33
C GLY A 17 4.51 4.56 -16.87
N ASP A 18 5.52 3.82 -17.35
CA ASP A 18 5.34 2.48 -17.92
C ASP A 18 4.83 1.46 -16.90
N ILE A 19 4.14 0.42 -17.40
CA ILE A 19 3.61 -0.70 -16.59
C ILE A 19 4.68 -1.30 -15.67
N LYS A 20 5.93 -1.38 -16.14
CA LYS A 20 7.05 -1.89 -15.34
C LYS A 20 7.37 -0.97 -14.16
N ASN A 21 7.33 0.34 -14.36
CA ASN A 21 7.59 1.31 -13.29
C ASN A 21 6.46 1.33 -12.27
N VAL A 22 5.20 1.34 -12.73
CA VAL A 22 4.04 1.26 -11.83
C VAL A 22 4.07 -0.02 -10.99
N LYS A 23 4.41 -1.17 -11.60
CA LYS A 23 4.57 -2.42 -10.84
C LYS A 23 5.66 -2.35 -9.79
N LYS A 24 6.77 -1.64 -10.05
CA LYS A 24 7.83 -1.44 -9.04
C LYS A 24 7.34 -0.56 -7.90
N ILE A 25 6.67 0.55 -8.20
CA ILE A 25 6.10 1.47 -7.18
C ILE A 25 5.12 0.71 -6.26
N ILE A 26 4.30 -0.19 -6.83
CA ILE A 26 3.34 -0.97 -6.07
C ILE A 26 4.01 -2.09 -5.26
N ASN A 27 4.94 -2.85 -5.84
CA ASN A 27 5.40 -4.11 -5.23
C ASN A 27 6.76 -4.02 -4.55
N GLU A 28 7.54 -2.96 -4.76
CA GLU A 28 8.90 -2.84 -4.25
C GLU A 28 9.01 -1.72 -3.22
N CYS A 29 9.87 -1.92 -2.23
CA CYS A 29 10.18 -0.89 -1.26
C CYS A 29 11.01 0.21 -1.93
N HIS A 30 10.56 1.46 -1.80
CA HIS A 30 11.28 2.64 -2.30
C HIS A 30 12.66 2.86 -1.63
N ILE A 31 12.92 2.22 -0.49
CA ILE A 31 14.20 2.35 0.25
C ILE A 31 15.18 1.26 -0.16
N CYS A 32 14.76 -0.01 -0.15
CA CYS A 32 15.66 -1.15 -0.31
C CYS A 32 15.43 -1.98 -1.58
N GLY A 33 14.39 -1.67 -2.37
CA GLY A 33 14.04 -2.42 -3.59
C GLY A 33 13.50 -3.83 -3.35
N SER A 34 13.35 -4.26 -2.10
CA SER A 34 12.84 -5.60 -1.77
C SER A 34 11.33 -5.67 -1.99
N LYS A 35 10.82 -6.86 -2.31
CA LYS A 35 9.38 -7.07 -2.53
C LYS A 35 8.61 -6.85 -1.23
N LEU A 36 7.59 -6.02 -1.29
CA LEU A 36 6.67 -5.75 -0.20
C LEU A 36 5.70 -6.92 -0.03
N VAL A 37 5.43 -7.28 1.22
CA VAL A 37 4.36 -8.20 1.57
C VAL A 37 3.09 -7.39 1.72
N ILE A 38 2.16 -7.59 0.78
CA ILE A 38 0.88 -6.89 0.73
C ILE A 38 -0.20 -7.77 1.34
N THR A 39 -1.02 -7.19 2.20
CA THR A 39 -2.16 -7.85 2.85
C THR A 39 -3.40 -7.01 2.66
N HIS A 40 -4.48 -7.62 2.20
CA HIS A 40 -5.76 -6.95 1.99
C HIS A 40 -6.81 -7.46 2.99
N LEU A 41 -7.52 -6.53 3.61
CA LEU A 41 -8.67 -6.80 4.46
C LEU A 41 -9.91 -6.14 3.85
N SER A 42 -10.84 -6.95 3.37
CA SER A 42 -12.07 -6.50 2.73
C SER A 42 -13.17 -6.26 3.77
N ASP A 43 -13.70 -5.05 3.83
CA ASP A 43 -14.92 -4.70 4.57
C ASP A 43 -16.06 -4.45 3.58
N TYR A 44 -16.86 -5.50 3.34
CA TYR A 44 -18.01 -5.45 2.46
C TYR A 44 -19.18 -4.64 3.02
N LYS A 45 -19.21 -4.36 4.32
CA LYS A 45 -20.30 -3.59 4.93
C LYS A 45 -20.17 -2.11 4.58
N ASN A 46 -18.93 -1.61 4.57
CA ASN A 46 -18.62 -0.23 4.24
C ASN A 46 -18.09 -0.04 2.81
N LEU A 47 -17.98 -1.14 2.03
CA LEU A 47 -17.39 -1.15 0.68
C LEU A 47 -15.96 -0.58 0.66
N LEU A 48 -15.17 -0.90 1.67
CA LEU A 48 -13.78 -0.47 1.81
C LEU A 48 -12.83 -1.67 1.81
N MET A 49 -11.67 -1.52 1.18
CA MET A 49 -10.57 -2.48 1.24
C MET A 49 -9.39 -1.83 1.92
N GLN A 50 -8.94 -2.40 3.03
CA GLN A 50 -7.73 -1.94 3.71
C GLN A 50 -6.55 -2.75 3.18
N GLU A 51 -5.64 -2.09 2.46
CA GLU A 51 -4.36 -2.65 2.07
C GLU A 51 -3.28 -2.25 3.08
N SER A 52 -2.51 -3.22 3.57
CA SER A 52 -1.30 -2.99 4.33
C SER A 52 -0.12 -3.65 3.63
N ALA A 53 0.89 -2.87 3.24
CA ALA A 53 2.14 -3.41 2.73
C ALA A 53 3.26 -3.22 3.74
N ARG A 54 4.08 -4.25 3.92
CA ARG A 54 5.24 -4.25 4.83
C ARG A 54 6.48 -4.74 4.10
N CYS A 55 7.60 -4.07 4.33
CA CYS A 55 8.88 -4.55 3.82
C CYS A 55 9.52 -5.53 4.81
N PRO A 56 9.83 -6.78 4.41
CA PRO A 56 10.46 -7.75 5.30
C PRO A 56 11.91 -7.40 5.64
N ASP A 57 12.64 -6.76 4.72
CA ASP A 57 14.07 -6.47 4.91
C ASP A 57 14.36 -5.19 5.71
N CYS A 58 13.73 -4.05 5.36
CA CYS A 58 14.06 -2.77 5.98
C CYS A 58 13.10 -2.35 7.11
N GLY A 59 11.90 -2.93 7.20
CA GLY A 59 10.87 -2.59 8.19
C GLY A 59 10.27 -1.17 8.11
N GLN A 60 10.94 -0.22 7.43
CA GLN A 60 10.55 1.19 7.33
C GLN A 60 9.67 1.53 6.12
N GLY A 61 9.61 0.66 5.10
CA GLY A 61 8.79 0.86 3.91
C GLY A 61 7.34 0.39 4.06
N ASN A 62 6.73 0.61 5.22
CA ASN A 62 5.36 0.19 5.48
C ASN A 62 4.35 1.23 4.94
N ARG A 63 3.32 0.76 4.25
CA ARG A 63 2.21 1.60 3.79
C ARG A 63 0.88 0.99 4.18
N LYS A 64 -0.10 1.86 4.42
CA LYS A 64 -1.48 1.48 4.73
C LYS A 64 -2.40 2.32 3.86
N ILE A 65 -3.12 1.67 2.98
CA ILE A 65 -3.97 2.30 1.98
C ILE A 65 -5.41 1.82 2.16
N ILE A 66 -6.39 2.69 1.96
CA ILE A 66 -7.80 2.33 1.84
C ILE A 66 -8.20 2.50 0.38
N HIS A 67 -8.71 1.42 -0.21
CA HIS A 67 -9.37 1.43 -1.51
C HIS A 67 -10.89 1.44 -1.30
N VAL A 68 -11.61 2.24 -2.08
CA VAL A 68 -13.07 2.29 -2.08
C VAL A 68 -13.59 1.38 -3.19
N ILE A 69 -14.51 0.46 -2.89
CA ILE A 69 -15.00 -0.58 -3.81
C ILE A 69 -16.36 -0.19 -4.44
N ASN A 70 -16.61 1.11 -4.68
CA ASN A 70 -17.90 1.60 -5.21
C ASN A 70 -17.80 2.08 -6.66
#